data_AF-A0A2H5V6N1-F1
#
_entry.id   AF-A0A2H5V6N1-F1
#
_cell.length_a   1.000
_cell.length_b   1.000
_cell.length_c   1.000
_cell.angle_alpha   90.00
_cell.angle_beta   90.00
_cell.angle_gamma   90.00
#
_symmetry.space_group_name_H-M   'P 1'
#
loop_
_entity.id
_entity.type
_entity.pdbx_description
1 polymer ?
#
loop_
_entity_poly.entity_id
_entity_poly.type
_entity_poly.pdbx_seq_one_letter_code
_entity_poly.pdbx_strand_id
1 'polypeptide(L)'
;MLAAVMDKRPREVILTGRLSRVESIREAVASWLQRKLGFKARRPLNVFAKRAKDVAMGAALIANGLGGGKYSELVENLEIRRARGSVLDYVRLSGFEVEKIIGELRSD
;
A
#
# COMPACT_ATOMS: atom_id res chain seq x y z
N MET A 1 -10.65 13.37 7.66
CA MET A 1 -10.89 12.32 6.65
C MET A 1 -9.79 11.26 6.60
N LEU A 2 -8.50 11.59 6.42
CA LEU A 2 -7.42 10.57 6.42
C LEU A 2 -7.34 9.76 7.73
N ALA A 3 -7.46 10.43 8.88
CA ALA A 3 -7.46 9.79 10.20
C ALA A 3 -8.71 8.90 10.45
N ALA A 4 -9.78 9.05 9.67
CA ALA A 4 -11.03 8.32 9.90
C ALA A 4 -10.98 6.87 9.39
N VAL A 5 -9.99 6.52 8.56
CA VAL A 5 -9.80 5.16 8.00
C VAL A 5 -8.56 4.46 8.56
N MET A 6 -7.89 5.06 9.54
CA MET A 6 -6.65 4.53 10.09
C MET A 6 -6.93 3.79 11.39
N ASP A 7 -6.78 2.46 11.37
CA ASP A 7 -6.90 1.62 12.57
C ASP A 7 -5.79 1.90 13.60
N LYS A 8 -4.58 2.22 13.12
CA LYS A 8 -3.40 2.50 13.96
C LYS A 8 -2.60 3.69 13.43
N ARG A 9 -1.88 4.35 14.34
CA ARG A 9 -0.94 5.41 13.99
C ARG A 9 0.26 4.83 13.20
N PRO A 10 0.57 5.34 12.00
CA PRO A 10 1.65 4.82 11.18
C PRO A 10 2.99 5.26 11.77
N ARG A 11 4.00 4.40 11.60
CA ARG A 11 5.38 4.73 11.97
C ARG A 11 6.00 5.74 10.99
N GLU A 12 5.63 5.63 9.72
CA GLU A 12 6.13 6.47 8.63
C GLU A 12 5.10 6.51 7.49
N VAL A 13 5.06 7.62 6.76
CA VAL A 13 4.27 7.75 5.52
C VAL A 13 5.21 7.72 4.32
N ILE A 14 4.96 6.78 3.39
CA ILE A 14 5.74 6.67 2.15
C ILE A 14 4.98 7.34 1.01
N LEU A 15 5.60 8.36 0.40
CA LEU A 15 5.08 9.03 -0.79
C LEU A 15 5.60 8.33 -2.04
N THR A 16 4.69 7.78 -2.85
CA THR A 16 5.01 7.08 -4.11
C THR A 16 4.24 7.67 -5.28
N GLY A 17 4.53 7.19 -6.50
CA GLY A 17 3.82 7.62 -7.71
C GLY A 17 4.42 8.88 -8.35
N ARG A 18 3.84 9.32 -9.49
CA ARG A 18 4.44 10.37 -10.33
C ARG A 18 4.48 11.73 -9.63
N LEU A 19 3.41 12.11 -8.93
CA LEU A 19 3.34 13.40 -8.24
C LEU A 19 4.36 13.53 -7.11
N SER A 20 4.75 12.41 -6.48
CA SER A 20 5.83 12.40 -5.48
C SER A 20 7.20 12.81 -6.04
N ARG A 21 7.37 12.80 -7.38
CA ARG A 21 8.62 13.23 -8.04
C ARG A 21 8.70 14.75 -8.21
N VAL A 22 7.58 15.45 -8.05
CA VAL A 22 7.54 16.92 -8.09
C VAL A 22 7.87 17.41 -6.69
N GLU A 23 9.02 18.05 -6.54
CA GLU A 23 9.56 18.46 -5.25
C GLU A 23 8.58 19.31 -4.44
N SER A 24 8.02 20.35 -5.05
CA SER A 24 7.08 21.26 -4.40
C SER A 24 5.82 20.55 -3.89
N ILE A 25 5.29 19.58 -4.64
CA ILE A 25 4.14 18.77 -4.21
C ILE A 25 4.54 17.89 -3.04
N ARG A 26 5.69 17.21 -3.14
CA ARG A 26 6.20 16.31 -2.10
C ARG A 26 6.40 17.06 -0.78
N GLU A 27 7.04 18.23 -0.82
CA GLU A 27 7.28 19.07 0.35
C GLU A 27 5.99 19.63 0.94
N ALA A 28 5.05 20.08 0.10
CA ALA A 28 3.76 20.57 0.56
C ALA A 28 2.97 19.49 1.30
N VAL A 29 2.92 18.28 0.74
CA VAL A 29 2.24 17.12 1.35
C VAL A 29 2.93 16.72 2.65
N ALA A 30 4.26 16.59 2.65
CA ALA A 30 5.01 16.23 3.85
C ALA A 30 4.84 17.26 4.98
N SER A 31 4.90 18.55 4.65
CA SER A 31 4.69 19.65 5.60
C SER A 31 3.26 19.68 6.13
N TRP A 32 2.28 19.38 5.28
CA TRP A 32 0.89 19.27 5.72
C TRP A 32 0.69 18.09 6.68
N LEU A 33 1.19 16.90 6.34
CA LEU A 33 1.11 15.70 7.17
C LEU A 33 1.81 15.90 8.53
N GLN A 34 2.98 16.53 8.54
CA GLN A 34 3.71 16.83 9.77
C GLN A 34 2.95 17.85 10.63
N ARG A 35 2.47 18.96 10.05
CA ARG A 35 1.76 20.01 10.82
C ARG A 35 0.39 19.58 11.33
N LYS A 36 -0.35 18.78 10.55
CA LYS A 36 -1.74 18.42 10.88
C LYS A 36 -1.85 17.12 11.66
N LEU A 37 -0.95 16.16 11.41
CA LEU A 37 -1.04 14.81 11.96
C LEU A 37 0.23 14.37 12.71
N GLY A 38 1.30 15.17 12.67
CA GLY A 38 2.59 14.79 13.27
C GLY A 38 3.22 13.57 12.61
N PHE A 39 2.94 13.35 11.32
CA PHE A 39 3.49 12.22 10.56
C PHE A 39 4.67 12.66 9.71
N LYS A 40 5.79 11.94 9.88
CA LYS A 40 6.94 12.07 8.98
C LYS A 40 6.60 11.36 7.67
N ALA A 41 6.71 12.09 6.57
CA ALA A 41 6.52 11.56 5.23
C ALA A 41 7.82 11.67 4.44
N ARG A 42 8.17 10.62 3.69
CA ARG A 42 9.31 10.65 2.78
C ARG A 42 9.02 9.93 1.48
N ARG A 43 9.80 10.26 0.45
CA ARG A 43 9.90 9.44 -0.76
C ARG A 43 11.09 8.48 -0.60
N PRO A 44 10.98 7.19 -0.97
CA PRO A 44 12.13 6.31 -0.94
C PRO A 44 13.17 6.75 -1.98
N LEU A 45 14.45 6.74 -1.61
CA LEU A 45 15.57 7.13 -2.48
C LEU A 45 15.78 6.12 -3.61
N ASN A 46 15.55 4.83 -3.32
CA ASN A 46 15.89 3.71 -4.19
C ASN A 46 14.66 3.01 -4.78
N VAL A 47 13.64 3.77 -5.21
CA VAL A 47 12.59 3.13 -6.01
C VAL A 47 13.19 2.82 -7.38
N PHE A 48 13.38 1.53 -7.72
CA PHE A 48 14.04 1.10 -8.97
C PHE A 48 13.32 1.58 -10.25
N ALA A 49 12.21 2.30 -10.10
CA ALA A 49 11.34 2.84 -11.11
C ALA A 49 11.82 4.20 -11.65
N LYS A 50 13.00 4.26 -12.28
CA LYS A 50 13.29 5.38 -13.21
C LYS A 50 12.30 5.38 -14.38
N ARG A 51 11.92 4.18 -14.85
CA ARG A 51 11.03 3.97 -16.02
C ARG A 51 9.65 3.39 -15.68
N ALA A 52 9.56 2.42 -14.77
CA ALA A 52 8.29 1.77 -14.40
C ALA A 52 7.49 2.57 -13.37
N LYS A 53 6.23 2.20 -13.12
CA LYS A 53 5.46 2.66 -11.94
C LYS A 53 5.91 1.86 -10.70
N ASP A 54 6.03 2.53 -9.55
CA ASP A 54 6.45 1.92 -8.28
C ASP A 54 5.60 0.67 -7.92
N VAL A 55 4.29 0.73 -8.14
CA VAL A 55 3.35 -0.38 -7.89
C VAL A 55 3.58 -1.57 -8.83
N ALA A 56 3.78 -1.30 -10.13
CA ALA A 56 4.00 -2.36 -11.13
C ALA A 56 5.28 -3.14 -10.83
N MET A 57 6.28 -2.44 -10.31
CA MET A 57 7.53 -3.04 -9.87
C MET A 57 7.34 -3.95 -8.66
N GLY A 58 6.55 -3.54 -7.66
CA GLY A 58 6.20 -4.40 -6.53
C GLY A 58 5.56 -5.72 -6.99
N ALA A 59 4.62 -5.65 -7.95
CA ALA A 59 4.01 -6.83 -8.54
C ALA A 59 5.04 -7.74 -9.25
N ALA A 60 5.99 -7.16 -9.99
CA ALA A 60 7.05 -7.92 -10.66
C ALA A 60 7.99 -8.62 -9.67
N LEU A 61 8.33 -7.98 -8.55
CA LEU A 61 9.13 -8.60 -7.49
C LEU A 61 8.41 -9.80 -6.87
N ILE A 62 7.12 -9.64 -6.56
CA ILE A 62 6.28 -10.72 -6.04
C ILE A 62 6.18 -11.87 -7.04
N ALA A 63 5.91 -11.58 -8.32
CA ALA A 63 5.83 -12.58 -9.37
C ALA A 63 7.16 -13.35 -9.54
N ASN A 64 8.29 -12.64 -9.50
CA ASN A 64 9.61 -13.26 -9.55
C ASN A 64 9.83 -14.22 -8.37
N GLY A 65 9.53 -13.79 -7.13
CA GLY A 65 9.67 -14.64 -5.96
C GLY A 65 8.71 -15.84 -5.94
N LEU A 66 7.48 -15.66 -6.43
CA LEU A 66 6.51 -16.75 -6.58
C LEU A 66 6.99 -17.82 -7.58
N GLY A 67 7.74 -17.41 -8.60
CA GLY A 67 8.40 -18.30 -9.56
C GLY A 67 9.72 -18.91 -9.08
N GLY A 68 10.12 -18.72 -7.82
CA GLY A 68 11.39 -19.21 -7.28
C GLY A 68 12.62 -18.40 -7.72
N GLY A 69 12.42 -17.18 -8.21
CA GLY A 69 13.50 -16.29 -8.60
C GLY A 69 14.19 -15.64 -7.41
N LYS A 70 15.08 -14.67 -7.70
CA LYS A 70 15.90 -13.92 -6.74
C LYS A 70 15.13 -13.37 -5.53
N TYR A 71 13.85 -13.05 -5.68
CA TYR A 71 13.02 -12.46 -4.63
C TYR A 71 12.14 -13.49 -3.89
N SER A 72 12.49 -14.78 -3.89
CA SER A 72 11.75 -15.84 -3.17
C SER A 72 11.62 -15.55 -1.67
N GLU A 73 12.72 -15.16 -1.02
CA GLU A 73 12.75 -14.84 0.41
C GLU A 73 11.81 -13.68 0.78
N LEU A 74 11.60 -12.72 -0.12
CA LEU A 74 10.60 -11.66 0.07
C LEU A 74 9.18 -12.23 0.14
N VAL A 75 8.86 -13.17 -0.74
CA VAL A 75 7.54 -13.82 -0.79
C VAL A 75 7.30 -14.70 0.45
N GLU A 76 8.35 -15.35 0.94
CA GLU A 76 8.34 -16.13 2.18
C GLU A 76 8.12 -15.25 3.41
N ASN A 77 8.90 -14.18 3.56
CA ASN A 77 8.78 -13.23 4.67
C ASN A 77 7.44 -12.48 4.69
N LEU A 78 6.85 -12.24 3.52
CA LEU A 78 5.50 -11.68 3.40
C LEU A 78 4.39 -12.73 3.56
N GLU A 79 4.75 -13.99 3.72
CA GLU A 79 3.84 -15.13 3.84
C GLU A 79 2.78 -15.20 2.73
N ILE A 80 3.09 -14.75 1.51
CA ILE A 80 2.11 -14.60 0.42
C ILE A 80 1.42 -15.93 0.10
N ARG A 81 2.13 -17.07 0.18
CA ARG A 81 1.55 -18.41 -0.05
C ARG A 81 0.55 -18.83 1.02
N ARG A 82 0.64 -18.23 2.21
CA ARG A 82 -0.23 -18.48 3.35
C ARG A 82 -1.36 -17.45 3.45
N ALA A 83 -1.38 -16.41 2.61
CA ALA A 83 -2.47 -15.45 2.57
C ALA A 83 -3.81 -16.14 2.30
N ARG A 84 -4.83 -15.80 3.10
CA ARG A 84 -6.21 -16.30 3.02
C ARG A 84 -7.17 -15.14 3.23
N GLY A 85 -8.46 -15.38 3.00
CA GLY A 85 -9.48 -14.34 3.10
C GLY A 85 -9.61 -13.51 1.82
N SER A 86 -10.17 -12.31 1.94
CA SER A 86 -10.42 -11.39 0.84
C SER A 86 -9.87 -9.99 1.13
N VAL A 87 -9.75 -9.17 0.08
CA VAL A 87 -9.39 -7.76 0.23
C VAL A 87 -10.41 -6.96 1.05
N LEU A 88 -11.64 -7.48 1.19
CA LEU A 88 -12.73 -6.83 1.93
C LEU A 88 -12.63 -7.06 3.44
N ASP A 89 -11.90 -8.09 3.89
CA ASP A 89 -11.77 -8.46 5.31
C ASP A 89 -11.12 -7.34 6.15
N TYR A 90 -10.45 -6.39 5.50
CA TYR A 90 -9.75 -5.27 6.11
C TYR A 90 -10.45 -3.91 5.92
N VAL A 91 -11.66 -3.88 5.35
CA VAL A 91 -12.46 -2.65 5.29
C VAL A 91 -13.02 -2.39 6.69
N ARG A 92 -12.79 -1.18 7.21
CA ARG A 92 -13.19 -0.74 8.57
C ARG A 92 -14.05 0.53 8.52
N LEU A 93 -14.92 0.60 7.51
CA LEU A 93 -15.83 1.72 7.34
C LEU A 93 -17.13 1.43 8.10
N SER A 94 -17.61 2.41 8.87
CA SER A 94 -18.90 2.29 9.56
C SER A 94 -20.03 2.04 8.55
N GLY A 95 -20.85 1.02 8.80
CA GLY A 95 -21.96 0.62 7.91
C GLY A 95 -21.54 -0.23 6.71
N PHE A 96 -20.28 -0.66 6.62
CA PHE A 96 -19.85 -1.58 5.56
C PHE A 96 -20.18 -3.04 5.93
N GLU A 97 -21.15 -3.61 5.24
CA GLU A 97 -21.61 -5.00 5.44
C GLU A 97 -20.87 -5.94 4.48
N VAL A 98 -19.70 -6.43 4.91
CA VAL A 98 -18.82 -7.29 4.10
C VAL A 98 -19.57 -8.53 3.61
N GLU A 99 -20.33 -9.18 4.49
CA GLU A 99 -21.03 -10.43 4.22
C GLU A 99 -22.10 -10.26 3.14
N LYS A 100 -22.81 -9.13 3.15
CA LYS A 100 -23.81 -8.81 2.14
C LYS A 100 -23.17 -8.62 0.77
N ILE A 101 -22.09 -7.84 0.69
CA ILE A 101 -21.38 -7.57 -0.56
C ILE A 101 -20.76 -8.85 -1.13
N ILE A 102 -20.13 -9.68 -0.27
CA ILE A 102 -19.58 -10.97 -0.71
C ILE A 102 -20.69 -11.92 -1.18
N GLY A 103 -21.85 -11.93 -0.50
CA GLY A 103 -23.01 -12.72 -0.92
C GLY A 103 -23.53 -12.32 -2.29
N GLU A 104 -23.59 -11.03 -2.59
CA GLU A 104 -23.99 -10.49 -3.90
C GLU A 104 -22.97 -10.75 -5.01
N LEU A 105 -21.68 -10.85 -4.68
CA LEU A 105 -20.61 -11.09 -5.67
C LEU A 105 -20.40 -12.58 -6.00
N ARG A 106 -20.94 -13.50 -5.18
CA ARG A 106 -20.80 -14.95 -5.33
C ARG A 106 -22.01 -15.62 -5.99
N SER A 107 -22.92 -14.86 -6.59
CA SER A 107 -24.15 -15.36 -7.20
C SER A 107 -23.95 -16.02 -8.58
N ASP A 108 -22.83 -16.74 -8.75
CA ASP A 108 -22.51 -17.55 -9.94
C ASP A 108 -22.54 -19.04 -9.55
#